data_AF-A0A7S1Z8R9-F1
#
_entry.id   AF-A0A7S1Z8R9-F1
#
_cell.length_a   1.000
_cell.length_b   1.000
_cell.length_c   1.000
_cell.angle_alpha   90.00
_cell.angle_beta   90.00
_cell.angle_gamma   90.00
#
_symmetry.space_group_name_H-M   'P 1'
#
loop_
_entity.id
_entity.type
_entity.pdbx_description
1 polymer ?
#
loop_
_entity_poly.entity_id
_entity_poly.type
_entity_poly.pdbx_seq_one_letter_code
_entity_poly.pdbx_strand_id
1 'polypeptide(L)'
;KKAARAAKRKELLLMQQAAAKKQQEEQQRKVDALKKEKEEEQKRAREEEEERKRDEEEVERLELQREEELKKATGQVESDSESSDDEDEAPSQLRQSFNPSTLGSNVFDPYEFLAGAGTSKPKRKFNPIYRVQPFWALMQLDTYLRQLRPPTEQAADSAKQYEQLSKALSFICHVVQQTEKKSKKKSSLHFLRVNYLGLEACIKLISILPHTAGASGKNLDGLFLNFINVFVNMIGNIVPHQQIVLPGGWQQPDRTHLCLYILRNCGDSKFSFTVCNTGPDGLQYHPSSMNKHSGRQLKNLALTVWDIPPHRILDSTFWVLLFRMQVYPSKKNNAEFLYTQLLPALNSKPLLSNVNEGPCEFLQPPDVIRSSNYHDLARLALTTTPVEGARPSKYASLLVMNAALELAYDSIADAKKSSMDPEDTRILKLTGRNVASYASTIEPSSVVDGSLKATLSATWDKLDRLLQTLNFTSSKEMDQHSHGLSDKDSEDDYSKGYLKTMTTEPGAAAQPF
;
A
#
# COMPACT_ATOMS: atom_id res chain seq x y z
N LYS A 1 -50.32 -56.66 30.70
CA LYS A 1 -50.44 -55.93 29.41
C LYS A 1 -49.57 -54.67 29.33
N LYS A 2 -49.60 -53.75 30.32
CA LYS A 2 -48.77 -52.51 30.31
C LYS A 2 -47.26 -52.78 30.34
N ALA A 3 -46.82 -53.74 31.17
CA ALA A 3 -45.42 -54.17 31.24
C ALA A 3 -44.90 -54.79 29.91
N ALA A 4 -45.71 -55.63 29.26
CA ALA A 4 -45.36 -56.22 27.96
C ALA A 4 -45.22 -55.17 26.84
N ARG A 5 -46.06 -54.12 26.84
CA ARG A 5 -45.90 -52.99 25.90
C ARG A 5 -44.64 -52.16 26.18
N ALA A 6 -44.27 -51.99 27.45
CA ALA A 6 -43.04 -51.29 27.83
C ALA A 6 -41.78 -52.07 27.42
N ALA A 7 -41.77 -53.39 27.60
CA ALA A 7 -40.67 -54.26 27.16
C ALA A 7 -40.47 -54.20 25.63
N LYS A 8 -41.55 -54.32 24.86
CA LYS A 8 -41.48 -54.25 23.38
C LYS A 8 -41.01 -52.88 22.86
N ARG A 9 -41.37 -51.79 23.55
CA ARG A 9 -40.89 -50.44 23.23
C ARG A 9 -39.40 -50.27 23.52
N LYS A 10 -38.91 -50.86 24.62
CA LYS A 10 -37.48 -50.84 24.98
C LYS A 10 -36.64 -51.62 23.98
N GLU A 11 -37.13 -52.77 23.53
CA GLU A 11 -36.49 -53.60 22.50
C GLU A 11 -36.40 -52.88 21.14
N LEU A 12 -37.50 -52.24 20.71
CA LEU A 12 -37.53 -51.43 19.49
C LEU A 12 -36.52 -50.27 19.55
N LEU A 13 -36.41 -49.60 20.69
CA LEU A 13 -35.49 -48.48 20.88
C LEU A 13 -34.02 -48.93 20.86
N LEU A 14 -33.72 -50.10 21.43
CA LEU A 14 -32.40 -50.73 21.33
C LEU A 14 -32.04 -51.11 19.89
N MET A 15 -32.98 -51.64 19.11
CA MET A 15 -32.77 -51.92 17.68
C MET A 15 -32.52 -50.64 16.88
N GLN A 16 -33.26 -49.56 17.15
CA GLN A 16 -33.05 -48.28 16.49
C GLN A 16 -31.69 -47.67 16.82
N GLN A 17 -31.24 -47.76 18.07
CA GLN A 17 -29.91 -47.31 18.49
C GLN A 17 -28.78 -48.13 17.83
N ALA A 18 -28.94 -49.45 17.74
CA ALA A 18 -27.98 -50.32 17.06
C ALA A 18 -27.88 -50.01 15.55
N ALA A 19 -29.03 -49.77 14.89
CA ALA A 19 -29.07 -49.38 13.48
C ALA A 19 -28.39 -48.01 13.23
N ALA A 20 -28.66 -47.02 14.08
CA ALA A 20 -28.04 -45.71 14.00
C ALA A 20 -26.51 -45.77 14.18
N LYS A 21 -26.04 -46.57 15.15
CA LYS A 21 -24.59 -46.77 15.37
C LYS A 21 -23.92 -47.40 14.16
N LYS A 22 -24.55 -48.41 13.54
CA LYS A 22 -24.03 -49.05 12.32
C LYS A 22 -23.94 -48.08 11.14
N GLN A 23 -24.93 -47.20 10.97
CA GLN A 23 -24.90 -46.17 9.93
C GLN A 23 -23.78 -45.15 10.18
N GLN A 24 -23.55 -44.76 11.43
CA GLN A 24 -22.48 -43.83 11.79
C GLN A 24 -21.09 -44.43 11.53
N GLU A 25 -20.88 -45.70 11.86
CA GLU A 25 -19.63 -46.42 11.57
C GLU A 25 -19.37 -46.54 10.06
N GLU A 26 -20.40 -46.76 9.25
CA GLU A 26 -20.28 -46.80 7.78
C GLU A 26 -19.94 -45.43 7.18
N GLN A 27 -20.56 -44.35 7.70
CA GLN A 27 -20.23 -42.99 7.29
C GLN A 27 -18.78 -42.62 7.64
N GLN A 28 -18.32 -42.99 8.83
CA GLN A 28 -16.94 -42.74 9.24
C GLN A 28 -15.94 -43.44 8.31
N ARG A 29 -16.19 -44.72 7.96
CA ARG A 29 -15.33 -45.45 7.00
C ARG A 29 -15.26 -44.81 5.62
N LYS A 30 -16.36 -44.21 5.14
CA LYS A 30 -16.37 -43.49 3.85
C LYS A 30 -15.56 -42.20 3.91
N VAL A 31 -15.61 -41.48 5.03
CA VAL A 31 -14.80 -40.28 5.25
C VAL A 31 -13.30 -40.61 5.30
N ASP A 32 -12.93 -41.68 6.01
CA ASP A 32 -11.53 -42.10 6.12
C ASP A 32 -10.96 -42.58 4.78
N ALA A 33 -11.77 -43.28 3.96
CA ALA A 33 -11.38 -43.69 2.61
C ALA A 33 -11.15 -42.48 1.68
N LEU A 34 -12.06 -41.50 1.69
CA LEU A 34 -11.91 -40.25 0.90
C LEU A 34 -10.70 -39.43 1.33
N LYS A 35 -10.37 -39.44 2.63
CA LYS A 35 -9.19 -38.75 3.15
C LYS A 35 -7.91 -39.39 2.63
N LYS A 36 -7.84 -40.73 2.62
CA LYS A 36 -6.70 -41.47 2.10
C LYS A 36 -6.50 -41.26 0.60
N GLU A 37 -7.59 -41.25 -0.19
CA GLU A 37 -7.54 -40.98 -1.63
C GLU A 37 -6.99 -39.58 -1.94
N LYS A 38 -7.43 -38.55 -1.19
CA LYS A 38 -6.91 -37.19 -1.32
C LYS A 38 -5.43 -37.06 -0.93
N GLU A 39 -4.98 -37.79 0.08
CA GLU A 39 -3.57 -37.80 0.47
C GLU A 39 -2.68 -38.44 -0.61
N GLU A 40 -3.15 -39.51 -1.26
CA GLU A 40 -2.44 -40.13 -2.39
C GLU A 40 -2.42 -39.22 -3.64
N GLU A 41 -3.52 -38.53 -3.94
CA GLU A 41 -3.58 -37.56 -5.04
C GLU A 41 -2.64 -36.36 -4.81
N GLN A 42 -2.60 -35.82 -3.59
CA GLN A 42 -1.67 -34.75 -3.23
C GLN A 42 -0.20 -35.19 -3.31
N LYS A 43 0.09 -36.45 -2.96
CA LYS A 43 1.44 -36.99 -3.07
C LYS A 43 1.89 -37.08 -4.54
N ARG A 44 1.03 -37.59 -5.44
CA ARG A 44 1.32 -37.64 -6.88
C ARG A 44 1.53 -36.25 -7.49
N ALA A 45 0.71 -35.28 -7.12
CA ALA A 45 0.86 -33.90 -7.61
C ALA A 45 2.19 -33.25 -7.19
N ARG A 46 2.71 -33.56 -5.99
CA ARG A 46 4.03 -33.08 -5.54
C ARG A 46 5.18 -33.74 -6.30
N GLU A 47 5.08 -35.04 -6.57
CA GLU A 47 6.09 -35.76 -7.35
C GLU A 47 6.17 -35.22 -8.79
N GLU A 48 5.04 -34.91 -9.42
CA GLU A 48 4.98 -34.30 -10.77
C GLU A 48 5.53 -32.86 -10.79
N GLU A 49 5.31 -32.06 -9.74
CA GLU A 49 5.88 -30.71 -9.63
C GLU A 49 7.41 -30.73 -9.44
N GLU A 50 7.93 -31.69 -8.66
CA GLU A 50 9.38 -31.87 -8.48
C GLU A 50 10.07 -32.31 -9.77
N GLU A 51 9.44 -33.16 -10.58
CA GLU A 51 9.97 -33.57 -11.88
C GLU A 51 10.05 -32.38 -12.85
N ARG A 52 8.99 -31.56 -12.94
CA ARG A 52 8.98 -30.35 -13.76
C ARG A 52 10.07 -29.34 -13.39
N LYS A 53 10.35 -29.18 -12.09
CA LYS A 53 11.43 -28.27 -11.63
C LYS A 53 12.82 -28.75 -12.06
N ARG A 54 13.06 -30.07 -12.06
CA ARG A 54 14.33 -30.63 -12.55
C ARG A 54 14.53 -30.39 -14.03
N ASP A 55 13.47 -30.55 -14.82
CA ASP A 55 13.52 -30.29 -16.27
C ASP A 55 13.78 -28.80 -16.56
N GLU A 56 13.15 -27.88 -15.81
CA GLU A 56 13.35 -26.42 -15.93
C GLU A 56 14.80 -26.02 -15.58
N GLU A 57 15.38 -26.58 -14.51
CA GLU A 57 16.78 -26.35 -14.11
C GLU A 57 17.80 -26.86 -15.16
N GLU A 58 17.48 -27.98 -15.84
CA GLU A 58 18.34 -28.52 -16.90
C GLU A 58 18.35 -27.62 -18.15
N VAL A 59 17.20 -27.05 -18.51
CA VAL A 59 17.08 -26.08 -19.63
C VAL A 59 17.85 -24.80 -19.33
N GLU A 60 17.70 -24.22 -18.14
CA GLU A 60 18.41 -22.99 -17.75
C GLU A 60 19.93 -23.18 -17.78
N ARG A 61 20.41 -24.35 -17.34
CA ARG A 61 21.83 -24.70 -17.38
C ARG A 61 22.39 -24.79 -18.81
N LEU A 62 21.60 -25.30 -19.76
CA LEU A 62 21.99 -25.36 -21.17
C LEU A 62 21.98 -23.96 -21.83
N GLU A 63 21.04 -23.09 -21.46
CA GLU A 63 21.02 -21.70 -21.95
C GLU A 63 22.22 -20.88 -21.45
N LEU A 64 22.60 -21.03 -20.17
CA LEU A 64 23.79 -20.38 -19.62
C LEU A 64 25.08 -20.82 -20.31
N GLN A 65 25.22 -22.11 -20.62
CA GLN A 65 26.37 -22.62 -21.40
C GLN A 65 26.42 -22.01 -22.81
N ARG A 66 25.26 -21.84 -23.45
CA ARG A 66 25.16 -21.24 -24.78
C ARG A 66 25.49 -19.75 -24.78
N GLU A 67 25.10 -19.00 -23.74
CA GLU A 67 25.45 -17.59 -23.58
C GLU A 67 26.94 -17.37 -23.32
N GLU A 68 27.60 -18.25 -22.55
CA GLU A 68 29.05 -18.19 -22.33
C GLU A 68 29.85 -18.47 -23.62
N GLU A 69 29.37 -19.38 -24.46
CA GLU A 69 29.96 -19.62 -25.78
C GLU A 69 29.77 -18.43 -26.74
N LEU A 70 28.62 -17.76 -26.68
CA LEU A 70 28.35 -16.56 -27.49
C LEU A 70 29.19 -15.35 -27.07
N LYS A 71 29.39 -15.16 -25.75
CA LYS A 71 30.23 -14.09 -25.20
C LYS A 71 31.73 -14.30 -25.49
N LYS A 72 32.19 -15.55 -25.60
CA LYS A 72 33.56 -15.85 -26.06
C LYS A 72 33.77 -15.59 -27.56
N ALA A 73 32.70 -15.59 -28.36
CA ALA A 73 32.77 -15.41 -29.81
C ALA A 73 32.67 -13.94 -30.27
N THR A 74 32.19 -13.02 -29.42
CA THR A 74 31.91 -11.62 -29.79
C THR A 74 32.77 -10.65 -28.98
N GLY A 75 34.04 -10.53 -29.36
CA GLY A 75 34.88 -9.42 -28.89
C GLY A 75 34.59 -8.15 -29.69
N GLN A 76 34.00 -7.12 -29.07
CA GLN A 76 33.99 -5.72 -29.52
C GLN A 76 33.36 -4.83 -28.42
N VAL A 77 34.12 -3.93 -27.77
CA VAL A 77 34.42 -2.51 -28.11
C VAL A 77 33.19 -1.60 -27.92
N GLU A 78 33.16 -0.93 -26.76
CA GLU A 78 32.30 0.22 -26.46
C GLU A 78 32.84 1.49 -27.14
N SER A 79 31.92 2.36 -27.59
CA SER A 79 32.23 3.72 -28.02
C SER A 79 31.17 4.70 -27.52
N ASP A 80 31.65 5.72 -26.80
CA ASP A 80 30.93 6.90 -26.33
C ASP A 80 30.43 7.80 -27.46
N SER A 81 29.38 8.59 -27.20
CA SER A 81 29.25 9.96 -27.72
C SER A 81 28.20 10.79 -26.99
N GLU A 82 28.57 12.05 -26.75
CA GLU A 82 27.88 13.17 -26.09
C GLU A 82 26.92 13.95 -27.03
N SER A 83 26.13 14.88 -26.44
CA SER A 83 25.78 16.27 -26.87
C SER A 83 24.33 16.66 -26.49
N SER A 84 24.12 17.67 -25.61
CA SER A 84 23.83 19.13 -25.84
C SER A 84 22.40 19.42 -26.36
N ASP A 85 21.62 20.49 -26.08
CA ASP A 85 21.64 21.70 -25.23
C ASP A 85 20.22 22.35 -25.31
N ASP A 86 19.94 23.29 -24.38
CA ASP A 86 19.09 24.52 -24.43
C ASP A 86 17.54 24.60 -24.29
N GLU A 87 17.15 25.43 -23.27
CA GLU A 87 16.17 26.55 -23.14
C GLU A 87 14.71 26.44 -23.74
N ASP A 88 13.60 27.00 -23.21
CA ASP A 88 13.38 28.32 -22.60
C ASP A 88 11.94 28.49 -21.98
N GLU A 89 11.67 29.70 -21.47
CA GLU A 89 10.62 30.28 -20.60
C GLU A 89 9.08 30.09 -20.81
N ALA A 90 8.35 30.46 -19.73
CA ALA A 90 6.89 30.52 -19.51
C ALA A 90 6.23 31.82 -20.09
N PRO A 91 4.90 32.13 -19.90
CA PRO A 91 4.33 32.53 -18.59
C PRO A 91 2.80 32.33 -18.32
N SER A 92 2.47 32.26 -17.03
CA SER A 92 1.29 32.76 -16.24
C SER A 92 -0.16 32.80 -16.79
N GLN A 93 -1.14 32.37 -15.96
CA GLN A 93 -2.16 33.24 -15.30
C GLN A 93 -3.25 32.50 -14.46
N LEU A 94 -3.71 33.20 -13.40
CA LEU A 94 -5.04 33.22 -12.74
C LEU A 94 -5.55 32.18 -11.69
N ARG A 95 -5.46 32.64 -10.43
CA ARG A 95 -6.25 32.44 -9.18
C ARG A 95 -7.66 31.83 -9.23
N GLN A 96 -7.99 31.01 -8.22
CA GLN A 96 -9.04 31.28 -7.21
C GLN A 96 -8.88 30.36 -5.97
N SER A 97 -8.85 30.95 -4.77
CA SER A 97 -8.69 30.27 -3.48
C SER A 97 -10.05 29.99 -2.83
N PHE A 98 -10.36 28.71 -2.59
CA PHE A 98 -11.51 28.30 -1.79
C PHE A 98 -11.23 28.42 -0.29
N ASN A 99 -12.17 29.01 0.44
CA ASN A 99 -12.11 29.21 1.89
C ASN A 99 -13.09 28.22 2.57
N PRO A 100 -12.66 27.11 3.19
CA PRO A 100 -13.56 26.15 3.81
C PRO A 100 -13.68 26.43 5.32
N SER A 101 -14.54 27.36 5.70
CA SER A 101 -14.75 27.65 7.12
C SER A 101 -16.20 27.91 7.50
N THR A 102 -17.03 26.87 7.39
CA THR A 102 -18.28 26.66 8.17
C THR A 102 -18.82 25.25 7.89
N LEU A 103 -18.22 24.21 8.47
CA LEU A 103 -18.73 22.83 8.46
C LEU A 103 -19.35 22.53 9.84
N GLY A 104 -20.56 23.04 10.05
CA GLY A 104 -21.50 22.56 11.05
C GLY A 104 -22.68 21.96 10.31
N SER A 105 -22.60 20.68 9.90
CA SER A 105 -23.64 20.04 9.08
C SER A 105 -23.37 18.54 8.95
N ASN A 106 -24.37 17.71 9.28
CA ASN A 106 -24.54 16.28 8.95
C ASN A 106 -23.47 15.66 8.05
N VAL A 107 -22.32 15.29 8.62
CA VAL A 107 -21.29 14.53 7.91
C VAL A 107 -21.68 13.06 7.98
N PHE A 108 -21.93 12.41 6.83
CA PHE A 108 -22.06 10.95 6.80
C PHE A 108 -20.74 10.30 7.21
N ASP A 109 -20.74 9.52 8.29
CA ASP A 109 -19.59 8.70 8.70
C ASP A 109 -19.75 7.30 8.10
N PRO A 110 -19.07 6.98 6.97
CA PRO A 110 -19.23 5.70 6.30
C PRO A 110 -18.73 4.53 7.17
N TYR A 111 -17.82 4.78 8.11
CA TYR A 111 -17.38 3.75 9.05
C TYR A 111 -18.50 3.39 10.02
N GLU A 112 -19.19 4.39 10.59
CA GLU A 112 -20.31 4.16 11.50
C GLU A 112 -21.47 3.43 10.80
N PHE A 113 -21.75 3.77 9.54
CA PHE A 113 -22.73 3.05 8.73
C PHE A 113 -22.41 1.55 8.59
N LEU A 114 -21.15 1.22 8.30
CA LEU A 114 -20.71 -0.17 8.08
C LEU A 114 -20.50 -0.96 9.38
N ALA A 115 -20.06 -0.29 10.45
CA ALA A 115 -19.82 -0.93 11.74
C ALA A 115 -21.07 -1.00 12.62
N GLY A 116 -22.11 -0.23 12.29
CA GLY A 116 -23.32 -0.05 13.09
C GLY A 116 -23.19 1.16 14.00
N ALA A 117 -24.30 1.91 14.13
CA ALA A 117 -24.37 3.12 14.95
C ALA A 117 -23.90 2.86 16.39
N GLY A 118 -23.08 3.76 16.93
CA GLY A 118 -22.55 3.68 18.30
C GLY A 118 -21.31 2.79 18.48
N THR A 119 -20.77 2.17 17.42
CA THR A 119 -19.47 1.50 17.52
C THR A 119 -18.33 2.51 17.58
N SER A 120 -17.50 2.44 18.63
CA SER A 120 -16.37 3.35 18.75
C SER A 120 -15.27 3.00 17.74
N LYS A 121 -14.67 4.03 17.12
CA LYS A 121 -13.52 3.86 16.21
C LYS A 121 -12.41 3.03 16.85
N PRO A 122 -11.73 2.18 16.07
CA PRO A 122 -10.70 1.29 16.60
C PRO A 122 -9.58 2.12 17.24
N LYS A 123 -9.21 1.75 18.47
CA LYS A 123 -8.06 2.35 19.17
C LYS A 123 -6.82 1.54 18.82
N ARG A 124 -6.00 2.07 17.90
CA ARG A 124 -4.70 1.47 17.53
C ARG A 124 -3.57 2.09 18.35
N LYS A 125 -2.54 1.31 18.66
CA LYS A 125 -1.29 1.78 19.29
C LYS A 125 -0.10 1.20 18.51
N PHE A 126 0.79 2.08 18.08
CA PHE A 126 2.08 1.72 17.50
C PHE A 126 3.15 2.43 18.32
N ASN A 127 3.91 1.69 19.12
CA ASN A 127 4.93 2.27 20.00
C ASN A 127 6.13 1.32 20.15
N PRO A 128 7.37 1.76 19.84
CA PRO A 128 7.71 3.03 19.16
C PRO A 128 7.26 3.02 17.69
N ILE A 129 6.63 4.12 17.25
CA ILE A 129 6.10 4.21 15.88
C ILE A 129 7.21 4.10 14.83
N TYR A 130 8.42 4.57 15.15
CA TYR A 130 9.56 4.59 14.22
C TYR A 130 10.22 3.22 14.00
N ARG A 131 9.84 2.18 14.74
CA ARG A 131 10.35 0.80 14.55
C ARG A 131 9.44 -0.07 13.67
N VAL A 132 8.32 0.46 13.19
CA VAL A 132 7.39 -0.32 12.37
C VAL A 132 7.62 -0.07 10.88
N GLN A 133 7.57 -1.13 10.07
CA GLN A 133 7.76 -1.05 8.62
C GLN A 133 6.87 0.00 7.91
N PRO A 134 5.58 0.19 8.27
CA PRO A 134 4.77 1.27 7.66
C PRO A 134 5.34 2.68 7.87
N PHE A 135 6.02 2.93 9.00
CA PHE A 135 6.70 4.20 9.24
C PHE A 135 7.91 4.35 8.31
N TRP A 136 8.71 3.29 8.15
CA TRP A 136 9.85 3.29 7.24
C TRP A 136 9.42 3.58 5.81
N ALA A 137 8.33 2.97 5.34
CA ALA A 137 7.80 3.21 4.02
C ALA A 137 7.27 4.64 3.83
N LEU A 138 6.55 5.17 4.83
CA LEU A 138 6.08 6.57 4.82
C LEU A 138 7.27 7.56 4.72
N MET A 139 8.37 7.25 5.40
CA MET A 139 9.61 8.05 5.44
C MET A 139 10.61 7.69 4.32
N GLN A 140 10.25 6.79 3.40
CA GLN A 140 11.12 6.33 2.31
C GLN A 140 12.46 5.75 2.79
N LEU A 141 12.46 5.07 3.94
CA LEU A 141 13.64 4.43 4.54
C LEU A 141 13.90 3.01 4.03
N ASP A 142 12.94 2.44 3.32
CA ASP A 142 13.00 1.05 2.84
C ASP A 142 14.25 0.78 2.01
N THR A 143 14.74 1.76 1.24
CA THR A 143 15.97 1.67 0.44
C THR A 143 17.24 1.51 1.29
N TYR A 144 17.21 1.92 2.56
CA TYR A 144 18.38 1.90 3.45
C TYR A 144 18.32 0.75 4.46
N LEU A 145 17.12 0.38 4.90
CA LEU A 145 16.92 -0.61 5.96
C LEU A 145 16.63 -2.00 5.43
N ARG A 146 16.16 -2.15 4.19
CA ARG A 146 15.86 -3.49 3.64
C ARG A 146 17.07 -4.10 2.96
N GLN A 147 17.53 -5.21 3.50
CA GLN A 147 18.42 -6.16 2.83
C GLN A 147 17.65 -7.34 2.17
N LEU A 148 16.33 -7.39 2.29
CA LEU A 148 15.56 -8.57 1.89
C LEU A 148 14.97 -8.43 0.48
N ARG A 149 15.36 -9.37 -0.40
CA ARG A 149 14.65 -9.64 -1.66
C ARG A 149 13.16 -9.86 -1.37
N PRO A 150 12.24 -9.38 -2.24
CA PRO A 150 10.87 -9.84 -2.17
C PRO A 150 10.87 -11.37 -2.26
N PRO A 151 10.07 -12.07 -1.44
CA PRO A 151 9.95 -13.51 -1.55
C PRO A 151 9.53 -13.84 -2.99
N THR A 152 10.32 -14.70 -3.65
CA THR A 152 10.04 -15.20 -4.99
C THR A 152 8.66 -15.84 -5.00
N GLU A 153 7.81 -15.38 -5.92
CA GLU A 153 6.53 -15.93 -6.36
C GLU A 153 6.04 -17.17 -5.59
N GLN A 154 5.33 -16.94 -4.49
CA GLN A 154 4.24 -17.83 -4.14
C GLN A 154 2.98 -17.17 -4.64
N ALA A 155 2.23 -17.87 -5.51
CA ALA A 155 0.92 -17.46 -6.02
C ALA A 155 0.15 -16.76 -4.91
N ALA A 156 0.05 -15.45 -5.02
CA ALA A 156 -0.12 -14.61 -3.85
C ALA A 156 -1.52 -14.82 -3.27
N ASP A 157 -1.57 -15.42 -2.09
CA ASP A 157 -2.76 -15.52 -1.25
C ASP A 157 -3.38 -14.13 -1.14
N SER A 158 -4.49 -13.92 -1.86
CA SER A 158 -5.14 -12.62 -1.96
C SER A 158 -5.57 -12.12 -0.58
N ALA A 159 -5.92 -13.03 0.34
CA ALA A 159 -6.25 -12.68 1.71
C ALA A 159 -5.07 -12.03 2.44
N LYS A 160 -3.83 -12.54 2.26
CA LYS A 160 -2.61 -11.92 2.84
C LYS A 160 -2.35 -10.54 2.26
N GLN A 161 -2.56 -10.34 0.95
CA GLN A 161 -2.41 -9.02 0.33
C GLN A 161 -3.42 -8.02 0.90
N TYR A 162 -4.69 -8.39 1.03
CA TYR A 162 -5.72 -7.55 1.66
C TYR A 162 -5.45 -7.28 3.14
N GLU A 163 -4.89 -8.25 3.87
CA GLU A 163 -4.45 -8.07 5.24
C GLU A 163 -3.32 -7.03 5.32
N GLN A 164 -2.33 -7.13 4.43
CA GLN A 164 -1.22 -6.19 4.34
C GLN A 164 -1.70 -4.77 3.96
N LEU A 165 -2.61 -4.65 2.99
CA LEU A 165 -3.27 -3.39 2.65
C LEU A 165 -4.02 -2.82 3.86
N SER A 166 -4.78 -3.66 4.59
CA SER A 166 -5.51 -3.24 5.80
C SER A 166 -4.59 -2.74 6.90
N LYS A 167 -3.42 -3.37 7.08
CA LYS A 167 -2.36 -2.91 8.00
C LYS A 167 -1.78 -1.56 7.56
N ALA A 168 -1.51 -1.38 6.26
CA ALA A 168 -1.02 -0.12 5.70
C ALA A 168 -2.02 1.03 5.90
N LEU A 169 -3.29 0.81 5.56
CA LEU A 169 -4.39 1.75 5.79
C LEU A 169 -4.54 2.10 7.28
N SER A 170 -4.50 1.07 8.14
CA SER A 170 -4.62 1.21 9.59
C SER A 170 -3.54 2.10 10.20
N PHE A 171 -2.31 1.99 9.71
CA PHE A 171 -1.18 2.81 10.15
C PHE A 171 -1.38 4.29 9.80
N ILE A 172 -1.70 4.59 8.54
CA ILE A 172 -1.92 5.97 8.10
C ILE A 172 -3.10 6.61 8.84
N CYS A 173 -4.17 5.85 9.06
CA CYS A 173 -5.30 6.26 9.89
C CYS A 173 -4.89 6.57 11.34
N HIS A 174 -4.00 5.75 11.92
CA HIS A 174 -3.49 5.99 13.27
C HIS A 174 -2.71 7.30 13.39
N VAL A 175 -1.85 7.61 12.41
CA VAL A 175 -1.09 8.87 12.39
C VAL A 175 -2.04 10.07 12.46
N VAL A 176 -3.03 10.13 11.56
CA VAL A 176 -4.01 11.24 11.55
C VAL A 176 -4.78 11.31 12.87
N GLN A 177 -5.28 10.18 13.37
CA GLN A 177 -6.08 10.12 14.59
C GLN A 177 -5.31 10.56 15.83
N GLN A 178 -4.05 10.15 15.98
CA GLN A 178 -3.24 10.53 17.15
C GLN A 178 -2.86 12.02 17.10
N THR A 179 -2.53 12.53 15.92
CA THR A 179 -2.23 13.97 15.76
C THR A 179 -3.45 14.84 16.02
N GLU A 180 -4.65 14.43 15.59
CA GLU A 180 -5.88 15.14 15.95
C GLU A 180 -6.14 15.13 17.46
N LYS A 181 -5.92 14.00 18.15
CA LYS A 181 -6.13 13.91 19.62
C LYS A 181 -5.17 14.80 20.41
N LYS A 182 -3.93 14.94 19.96
CA LYS A 182 -2.92 15.77 20.64
C LYS A 182 -3.13 17.26 20.39
N SER A 183 -3.68 17.65 19.25
CA SER A 183 -3.86 19.05 18.91
C SER A 183 -5.06 19.66 19.65
N LYS A 184 -4.80 20.57 20.58
CA LYS A 184 -5.86 21.40 21.21
C LYS A 184 -6.50 22.38 20.21
N LYS A 185 -5.80 22.71 19.13
CA LYS A 185 -6.27 23.55 18.02
C LYS A 185 -6.67 22.68 16.83
N LYS A 186 -7.28 23.25 15.80
CA LYS A 186 -7.52 22.53 14.54
C LYS A 186 -6.18 22.02 14.00
N SER A 187 -6.03 20.69 13.93
CA SER A 187 -4.84 20.03 13.38
C SER A 187 -4.59 20.48 11.93
N SER A 188 -3.32 20.59 11.52
CA SER A 188 -2.96 20.84 10.12
C SER A 188 -3.50 19.76 9.18
N LEU A 189 -3.79 18.56 9.71
CA LEU A 189 -4.38 17.42 9.00
C LEU A 189 -5.91 17.41 9.00
N HIS A 190 -6.59 18.39 9.61
CA HIS A 190 -8.04 18.37 9.77
C HIS A 190 -8.79 18.27 8.42
N PHE A 191 -8.24 18.85 7.36
CA PHE A 191 -8.83 18.77 6.01
C PHE A 191 -8.80 17.34 5.43
N LEU A 192 -7.90 16.47 5.90
CA LEU A 192 -7.84 15.06 5.50
C LEU A 192 -8.81 14.17 6.29
N ARG A 193 -9.60 14.73 7.21
CA ARG A 193 -10.52 13.97 8.06
C ARG A 193 -11.51 13.15 7.25
N VAL A 194 -12.03 13.70 6.15
CA VAL A 194 -12.97 12.97 5.27
C VAL A 194 -12.28 11.77 4.62
N ASN A 195 -11.03 11.94 4.17
CA ASN A 195 -10.26 10.88 3.54
C ASN A 195 -9.92 9.79 4.57
N TYR A 196 -9.49 10.19 5.77
CA TYR A 196 -9.28 9.30 6.90
C TYR A 196 -10.51 8.45 7.23
N LEU A 197 -11.70 9.06 7.29
CA LEU A 197 -12.96 8.33 7.50
C LEU A 197 -13.24 7.34 6.37
N GLY A 198 -12.99 7.75 5.12
CA GLY A 198 -13.08 6.88 3.95
C GLY A 198 -12.14 5.68 4.04
N LEU A 199 -10.91 5.85 4.54
CA LEU A 199 -9.98 4.73 4.73
C LEU A 199 -10.41 3.79 5.86
N GLU A 200 -10.96 4.29 6.97
CA GLU A 200 -11.53 3.43 8.02
C GLU A 200 -12.70 2.60 7.49
N ALA A 201 -13.57 3.20 6.67
CA ALA A 201 -14.63 2.49 5.97
C ALA A 201 -14.05 1.45 5.00
N CYS A 202 -13.00 1.79 4.25
CA CYS A 202 -12.31 0.86 3.35
C CYS A 202 -11.78 -0.37 4.09
N ILE A 203 -11.15 -0.21 5.26
CA ILE A 203 -10.68 -1.33 6.09
C ILE A 203 -11.86 -2.23 6.49
N LYS A 204 -12.99 -1.63 6.85
CA LYS A 204 -14.21 -2.38 7.18
C LYS A 204 -14.77 -3.11 5.97
N LEU A 205 -14.79 -2.47 4.79
CA LEU A 205 -15.20 -3.08 3.52
C LEU A 205 -14.33 -4.30 3.19
N ILE A 206 -13.00 -4.19 3.34
CA ILE A 206 -12.08 -5.31 3.14
C ILE A 206 -12.47 -6.49 4.03
N SER A 207 -12.77 -6.25 5.31
CA SER A 207 -13.14 -7.33 6.25
C SER A 207 -14.45 -8.04 5.94
N ILE A 208 -15.33 -7.44 5.14
CA ILE A 208 -16.63 -8.02 4.75
C ILE A 208 -16.64 -8.49 3.29
N LEU A 209 -15.52 -8.41 2.57
CA LEU A 209 -15.44 -8.95 1.22
C LEU A 209 -15.67 -10.48 1.24
N PRO A 210 -16.41 -11.05 0.28
CA PRO A 210 -16.82 -12.46 0.35
C PRO A 210 -15.66 -13.48 0.37
N HIS A 211 -14.53 -13.19 -0.28
CA HIS A 211 -13.37 -14.09 -0.31
C HIS A 211 -12.56 -14.04 1.00
N THR A 212 -12.48 -12.89 1.68
CA THR A 212 -11.87 -12.79 3.02
C THR A 212 -12.68 -13.51 4.11
N ALA A 213 -13.95 -13.84 3.83
CA ALA A 213 -14.82 -14.59 4.73
C ALA A 213 -14.70 -16.13 4.57
N GLY A 214 -13.81 -16.63 3.71
CA GLY A 214 -13.57 -18.07 3.52
C GLY A 214 -14.71 -18.82 2.82
N ALA A 215 -15.62 -18.11 2.14
CA ALA A 215 -16.75 -18.72 1.44
C ALA A 215 -16.36 -19.23 0.05
N SER A 216 -16.97 -20.34 -0.38
CA SER A 216 -16.80 -20.90 -1.73
C SER A 216 -18.14 -21.41 -2.31
N GLY A 217 -18.20 -21.54 -3.64
CA GLY A 217 -19.37 -22.06 -4.35
C GLY A 217 -20.63 -21.20 -4.19
N LYS A 218 -21.81 -21.82 -4.10
CA LYS A 218 -23.12 -21.11 -4.06
C LYS A 218 -23.28 -20.14 -2.88
N ASN A 219 -22.57 -20.40 -1.76
CA ASN A 219 -22.58 -19.50 -0.60
C ASN A 219 -21.86 -18.18 -0.90
N LEU A 220 -20.83 -18.22 -1.77
CA LEU A 220 -20.09 -17.04 -2.19
C LEU A 220 -20.98 -16.06 -2.96
N ASP A 221 -21.81 -16.57 -3.88
CA ASP A 221 -22.71 -15.76 -4.70
C ASP A 221 -23.75 -15.02 -3.83
N GLY A 222 -24.35 -15.71 -2.85
CA GLY A 222 -25.29 -15.10 -1.92
C GLY A 222 -24.65 -14.01 -1.06
N LEU A 223 -23.44 -14.26 -0.54
CA LEU A 223 -22.69 -13.26 0.23
C LEU A 223 -22.27 -12.06 -0.64
N PHE A 224 -21.87 -12.31 -1.88
CA PHE A 224 -21.48 -11.28 -2.82
C PHE A 224 -22.64 -10.35 -3.18
N LEU A 225 -23.82 -10.90 -3.50
CA LEU A 225 -24.99 -10.07 -3.80
C LEU A 225 -25.47 -9.29 -2.57
N ASN A 226 -25.41 -9.89 -1.37
CA ASN A 226 -25.72 -9.17 -0.13
C ASN A 226 -24.74 -8.01 0.10
N PHE A 227 -23.44 -8.25 -0.11
CA PHE A 227 -22.42 -7.20 -0.06
C PHE A 227 -22.73 -6.05 -1.02
N ILE A 228 -23.07 -6.34 -2.29
CA ILE A 228 -23.43 -5.32 -3.28
C ILE A 228 -24.65 -4.51 -2.83
N ASN A 229 -25.68 -5.14 -2.26
CA ASN A 229 -26.87 -4.43 -1.79
C ASN A 229 -26.55 -3.46 -0.65
N VAL A 230 -25.76 -3.90 0.35
CA VAL A 230 -25.31 -3.01 1.44
C VAL A 230 -24.45 -1.87 0.89
N PHE A 231 -23.58 -2.20 -0.07
CA PHE A 231 -22.64 -1.27 -0.67
C PHE A 231 -23.33 -0.17 -1.50
N VAL A 232 -24.27 -0.51 -2.38
CA VAL A 232 -25.00 0.48 -3.19
C VAL A 232 -25.87 1.38 -2.30
N ASN A 233 -26.47 0.83 -1.25
CA ASN A 233 -27.18 1.63 -0.25
C ASN A 233 -26.26 2.64 0.45
N MET A 234 -25.02 2.23 0.80
CA MET A 234 -24.04 3.15 1.37
C MET A 234 -23.70 4.29 0.40
N ILE A 235 -23.54 3.99 -0.89
CA ILE A 235 -23.26 5.01 -1.92
C ILE A 235 -24.39 6.05 -2.01
N GLY A 236 -25.64 5.60 -1.96
CA GLY A 236 -26.80 6.50 -1.98
C GLY A 236 -26.85 7.48 -0.80
N ASN A 237 -26.12 7.20 0.28
CA ASN A 237 -26.05 8.06 1.47
C ASN A 237 -24.84 9.01 1.48
N ILE A 238 -23.99 8.99 0.45
CA ILE A 238 -22.85 9.92 0.36
C ILE A 238 -23.38 11.34 0.13
N VAL A 239 -23.16 12.21 1.11
CA VAL A 239 -23.57 13.62 1.07
C VAL A 239 -22.73 14.39 0.03
N PRO A 240 -23.28 15.42 -0.63
CA PRO A 240 -22.50 16.31 -1.49
C PRO A 240 -21.18 16.79 -0.87
N HIS A 241 -20.15 16.86 -1.71
CA HIS A 241 -18.77 17.21 -1.37
C HIS A 241 -18.05 16.25 -0.41
N GLN A 242 -18.61 15.06 -0.18
CA GLN A 242 -17.96 13.98 0.55
C GLN A 242 -17.42 12.90 -0.37
N GLN A 243 -16.48 12.13 0.15
CA GLN A 243 -15.90 11.00 -0.56
C GLN A 243 -15.74 9.81 0.37
N ILE A 244 -15.69 8.63 -0.24
CA ILE A 244 -15.39 7.37 0.42
C ILE A 244 -14.21 6.70 -0.30
N VAL A 245 -13.50 5.83 0.41
CA VAL A 245 -12.43 5.02 -0.17
C VAL A 245 -12.87 3.57 -0.18
N LEU A 246 -12.57 2.88 -1.29
CA LEU A 246 -13.03 1.53 -1.57
C LEU A 246 -11.84 0.62 -1.87
N PRO A 247 -11.88 -0.65 -1.45
CA PRO A 247 -10.92 -1.63 -1.93
C PRO A 247 -11.17 -1.91 -3.41
N GLY A 248 -10.07 -2.06 -4.15
CA GLY A 248 -10.05 -2.19 -5.59
C GLY A 248 -9.02 -3.18 -6.09
N GLY A 249 -9.03 -3.39 -7.41
CA GLY A 249 -8.06 -4.23 -8.09
C GLY A 249 -8.69 -5.42 -8.80
N TRP A 250 -7.87 -6.40 -9.14
CA TRP A 250 -8.27 -7.60 -9.87
C TRP A 250 -7.50 -8.82 -9.42
N GLN A 251 -8.19 -9.96 -9.48
CA GLN A 251 -7.63 -11.29 -9.21
C GLN A 251 -7.65 -12.13 -10.49
N GLN A 252 -6.47 -12.63 -10.83
CA GLN A 252 -6.24 -13.70 -11.77
C GLN A 252 -5.88 -14.99 -11.00
N PRO A 253 -5.92 -16.17 -11.62
CA PRO A 253 -5.62 -17.42 -10.93
C PRO A 253 -4.21 -17.49 -10.30
N ASP A 254 -3.26 -16.77 -10.89
CA ASP A 254 -1.84 -16.73 -10.57
C ASP A 254 -1.40 -15.46 -9.82
N ARG A 255 -2.10 -14.34 -10.06
CA ARG A 255 -1.73 -13.03 -9.50
C ARG A 255 -2.91 -12.24 -8.97
N THR A 256 -2.66 -11.49 -7.91
CA THR A 256 -3.59 -10.46 -7.39
C THR A 256 -2.91 -9.10 -7.46
N HIS A 257 -3.63 -8.12 -7.99
CA HIS A 257 -3.21 -6.73 -8.05
C HIS A 257 -4.23 -5.86 -7.31
N LEU A 258 -3.78 -5.14 -6.28
CA LEU A 258 -4.65 -4.30 -5.47
C LEU A 258 -4.54 -2.83 -5.88
N CYS A 259 -5.68 -2.15 -5.86
CA CYS A 259 -5.82 -0.71 -6.04
C CYS A 259 -6.73 -0.16 -4.94
N LEU A 260 -6.83 1.16 -4.87
CA LEU A 260 -7.86 1.83 -4.07
C LEU A 260 -8.70 2.72 -4.99
N TYR A 261 -9.99 2.80 -4.74
CA TYR A 261 -10.86 3.73 -5.44
C TYR A 261 -11.33 4.83 -4.50
N ILE A 262 -11.44 6.05 -5.00
CA ILE A 262 -12.07 7.17 -4.29
C ILE A 262 -13.32 7.53 -5.06
N LEU A 263 -14.49 7.32 -4.45
CA LEU A 263 -15.77 7.79 -4.99
C LEU A 263 -16.14 9.08 -4.26
N ARG A 264 -16.34 10.15 -5.01
CA ARG A 264 -16.72 11.45 -4.47
C ARG A 264 -18.05 11.90 -5.06
N ASN A 265 -18.97 12.31 -4.18
CA ASN A 265 -20.13 13.09 -4.58
C ASN A 265 -19.67 14.55 -4.74
N CYS A 266 -19.62 15.04 -5.97
CA CYS A 266 -19.11 16.39 -6.25
C CYS A 266 -20.13 17.49 -5.94
N GLY A 267 -21.40 17.13 -5.65
CA GLY A 267 -22.52 18.07 -5.67
C GLY A 267 -23.15 18.14 -7.07
N ASP A 268 -24.21 18.93 -7.21
CA ASP A 268 -24.88 19.21 -8.50
C ASP A 268 -25.22 17.96 -9.33
N SER A 269 -25.60 16.88 -8.64
CA SER A 269 -25.89 15.58 -9.26
C SER A 269 -24.73 15.03 -10.10
N LYS A 270 -23.49 15.26 -9.70
CA LYS A 270 -22.29 14.71 -10.33
C LYS A 270 -21.41 13.97 -9.34
N PHE A 271 -20.79 12.91 -9.82
CA PHE A 271 -19.80 12.12 -9.09
C PHE A 271 -18.46 12.13 -9.82
N SER A 272 -17.39 11.87 -9.07
CA SER A 272 -16.10 11.52 -9.63
C SER A 272 -15.60 10.21 -9.03
N PHE A 273 -14.88 9.44 -9.85
CA PHE A 273 -14.33 8.14 -9.48
C PHE A 273 -12.84 8.12 -9.79
N THR A 274 -12.02 8.08 -8.74
CA THR A 274 -10.56 8.05 -8.85
C THR A 274 -10.02 6.65 -8.64
N VAL A 275 -9.12 6.21 -9.51
CA VAL A 275 -8.33 4.99 -9.35
C VAL A 275 -6.93 5.35 -8.87
N CYS A 276 -6.64 4.98 -7.62
CA CYS A 276 -5.31 5.04 -7.04
C CYS A 276 -4.59 3.72 -7.33
N ASN A 277 -3.53 3.79 -8.13
CA ASN A 277 -2.72 2.64 -8.50
C ASN A 277 -1.24 2.96 -8.33
N THR A 278 -0.53 2.10 -7.58
CA THR A 278 0.92 2.21 -7.37
C THR A 278 1.68 0.98 -7.85
N GLY A 279 0.98 -0.07 -8.28
CA GLY A 279 1.61 -1.28 -8.77
C GLY A 279 1.94 -1.19 -10.26
N PRO A 280 2.74 -2.14 -10.78
CA PRO A 280 3.22 -2.10 -12.16
C PRO A 280 2.10 -2.29 -13.20
N ASP A 281 1.11 -3.15 -12.92
CA ASP A 281 -0.01 -3.41 -13.84
C ASP A 281 -1.05 -2.27 -13.77
N GLY A 282 -1.48 -1.79 -14.93
CA GLY A 282 -2.46 -0.72 -15.10
C GLY A 282 -1.89 0.69 -15.25
N LEU A 283 -0.66 0.96 -14.79
CA LEU A 283 -0.04 2.29 -14.92
C LEU A 283 0.25 2.71 -16.38
N GLN A 284 0.21 1.77 -17.33
CA GLN A 284 0.27 2.07 -18.75
C GLN A 284 -0.94 2.90 -19.23
N TYR A 285 -2.10 2.79 -18.55
CA TYR A 285 -3.29 3.58 -18.85
C TYR A 285 -3.31 4.95 -18.16
N HIS A 286 -2.38 5.18 -17.22
CA HIS A 286 -2.29 6.44 -16.51
C HIS A 286 -1.47 7.46 -17.32
N PRO A 287 -1.89 8.73 -17.35
CA PRO A 287 -1.12 9.82 -17.94
C PRO A 287 0.30 9.86 -17.39
N SER A 288 1.26 10.12 -18.27
CA SER A 288 2.67 10.28 -17.91
C SER A 288 3.18 11.67 -18.25
N SER A 289 4.12 12.14 -17.43
CA SER A 289 4.97 13.30 -17.68
C SER A 289 6.42 12.91 -17.42
N MET A 290 7.36 13.77 -17.79
CA MET A 290 8.78 13.60 -17.43
C MET A 290 9.15 14.60 -16.34
N ASN A 291 9.97 14.16 -15.39
CA ASN A 291 10.58 15.07 -14.43
C ASN A 291 11.68 15.86 -15.13
N LYS A 292 11.55 17.19 -15.18
CA LYS A 292 12.51 18.08 -15.85
C LYS A 292 13.94 17.95 -15.31
N HIS A 293 14.11 17.64 -14.03
CA HIS A 293 15.42 17.62 -13.38
C HIS A 293 16.08 16.24 -13.39
N SER A 294 15.29 15.18 -13.17
CA SER A 294 15.84 13.81 -13.06
C SER A 294 15.69 12.98 -14.32
N GLY A 295 14.96 13.46 -15.33
CA GLY A 295 14.60 12.68 -16.52
C GLY A 295 13.74 11.45 -16.22
N ARG A 296 13.29 11.26 -14.97
CA ARG A 296 12.47 10.11 -14.59
C ARG A 296 11.03 10.29 -15.06
N GLN A 297 10.44 9.19 -15.51
CA GLN A 297 9.02 9.16 -15.82
C GLN A 297 8.19 9.37 -14.55
N LEU A 298 7.27 10.33 -14.63
CA LEU A 298 6.24 10.58 -13.63
C LEU A 298 4.90 10.08 -14.18
N LYS A 299 4.05 9.59 -13.29
CA LYS A 299 2.70 9.11 -13.63
C LYS A 299 1.69 9.79 -12.73
N ASN A 300 0.52 10.09 -13.27
CA ASN A 300 -0.62 10.44 -12.43
C ASN A 300 -1.12 9.16 -11.75
N LEU A 301 -0.64 8.85 -10.55
CA LEU A 301 -1.00 7.61 -9.84
C LEU A 301 -2.47 7.58 -9.38
N ALA A 302 -3.18 8.71 -9.44
CA ALA A 302 -4.58 8.86 -9.04
C ALA A 302 -5.43 9.37 -10.23
N LEU A 303 -5.76 8.47 -11.15
CA LEU A 303 -6.52 8.82 -12.35
C LEU A 303 -8.00 9.02 -11.99
N THR A 304 -8.56 10.19 -12.29
CA THR A 304 -9.96 10.51 -11.97
C THR A 304 -10.83 10.54 -13.21
N VAL A 305 -11.97 9.85 -13.15
CA VAL A 305 -13.08 9.95 -14.11
C VAL A 305 -14.08 10.96 -13.56
N TRP A 306 -14.38 12.00 -14.33
CA TRP A 306 -15.23 13.12 -13.92
C TRP A 306 -16.62 13.06 -14.56
N ASP A 307 -17.50 13.96 -14.13
CA ASP A 307 -18.85 14.12 -14.67
C ASP A 307 -19.70 12.84 -14.69
N ILE A 308 -19.55 11.99 -13.69
CA ILE A 308 -20.30 10.74 -13.64
C ILE A 308 -21.72 11.04 -13.16
N PRO A 309 -22.76 10.71 -13.96
CA PRO A 309 -24.13 10.98 -13.56
C PRO A 309 -24.59 9.99 -12.48
N PRO A 310 -25.55 10.36 -11.61
CA PRO A 310 -25.90 9.57 -10.43
C PRO A 310 -26.47 8.21 -10.79
N HIS A 311 -27.24 8.12 -11.88
CA HIS A 311 -27.84 6.87 -12.32
C HIS A 311 -26.81 5.81 -12.73
N ARG A 312 -25.58 6.20 -13.13
CA ARG A 312 -24.48 5.26 -13.45
C ARG A 312 -23.81 4.74 -12.18
N ILE A 313 -23.65 5.60 -11.18
CA ILE A 313 -23.05 5.23 -9.89
C ILE A 313 -24.04 4.46 -9.00
N LEU A 314 -25.34 4.70 -9.13
CA LEU A 314 -26.36 3.96 -8.38
C LEU A 314 -26.76 2.64 -9.05
N ASP A 315 -26.35 2.41 -10.30
CA ASP A 315 -26.55 1.14 -11.00
C ASP A 315 -25.67 0.05 -10.37
N SER A 316 -26.30 -0.99 -9.83
CA SER A 316 -25.62 -2.13 -9.22
C SER A 316 -24.78 -2.92 -10.22
N THR A 317 -25.10 -2.87 -11.52
CA THR A 317 -24.38 -3.59 -12.58
C THR A 317 -22.91 -3.20 -12.63
N PHE A 318 -22.59 -1.90 -12.52
CA PHE A 318 -21.21 -1.42 -12.47
C PHE A 318 -20.46 -2.02 -11.28
N TRP A 319 -21.05 -1.99 -10.09
CA TRP A 319 -20.42 -2.51 -8.86
C TRP A 319 -20.29 -4.02 -8.86
N VAL A 320 -21.27 -4.74 -9.40
CA VAL A 320 -21.18 -6.19 -9.60
C VAL A 320 -19.98 -6.52 -10.46
N LEU A 321 -19.80 -5.84 -11.60
CA LEU A 321 -18.65 -6.09 -12.48
C LEU A 321 -17.32 -5.71 -11.81
N LEU A 322 -17.27 -4.55 -11.15
CA LEU A 322 -16.06 -4.05 -10.48
C LEU A 322 -15.61 -4.97 -9.34
N PHE A 323 -16.49 -5.34 -8.42
CA PHE A 323 -16.14 -6.21 -7.30
C PHE A 323 -16.04 -7.68 -7.69
N ARG A 324 -16.69 -8.12 -8.77
CA ARG A 324 -16.47 -9.47 -9.30
C ARG A 324 -15.00 -9.72 -9.64
N MET A 325 -14.30 -8.71 -10.15
CA MET A 325 -12.86 -8.80 -10.43
C MET A 325 -12.03 -9.10 -9.18
N GLN A 326 -12.50 -8.69 -8.00
CA GLN A 326 -11.87 -8.92 -6.71
C GLN A 326 -12.32 -10.22 -6.03
N VAL A 327 -13.50 -10.74 -6.35
CA VAL A 327 -14.09 -11.91 -5.65
C VAL A 327 -13.88 -13.21 -6.41
N TYR A 328 -13.88 -13.18 -7.74
CA TYR A 328 -13.82 -14.39 -8.57
C TYR A 328 -12.59 -14.33 -9.47
N PRO A 329 -11.49 -15.02 -9.10
CA PRO A 329 -10.29 -15.08 -9.93
C PRO A 329 -10.59 -15.50 -11.37
N SER A 330 -10.12 -14.72 -12.34
CA SER A 330 -10.30 -15.01 -13.76
C SER A 330 -9.21 -14.37 -14.59
N LYS A 331 -8.73 -15.05 -15.64
CA LYS A 331 -7.77 -14.48 -16.61
C LYS A 331 -8.31 -13.23 -17.32
N LYS A 332 -9.64 -13.08 -17.37
CA LYS A 332 -10.31 -11.90 -17.95
C LYS A 332 -10.31 -10.70 -17.02
N ASN A 333 -10.04 -10.89 -15.72
CA ASN A 333 -9.92 -9.79 -14.78
C ASN A 333 -8.51 -9.21 -14.93
N ASN A 334 -8.38 -8.12 -15.65
CA ASN A 334 -7.10 -7.47 -15.89
C ASN A 334 -7.28 -5.95 -15.89
N ALA A 335 -6.15 -5.23 -15.92
CA ALA A 335 -6.16 -3.78 -16.02
C ALA A 335 -6.96 -3.30 -17.24
N GLU A 336 -6.81 -3.96 -18.39
CA GLU A 336 -7.52 -3.60 -19.62
C GLU A 336 -9.03 -3.53 -19.42
N PHE A 337 -9.65 -4.57 -18.86
CA PHE A 337 -11.09 -4.59 -18.59
C PHE A 337 -11.54 -3.42 -17.69
N LEU A 338 -10.76 -3.09 -16.65
CA LEU A 338 -11.06 -1.93 -15.80
C LEU A 338 -10.95 -0.61 -16.59
N TYR A 339 -9.79 -0.34 -17.20
CA TYR A 339 -9.47 0.97 -17.77
C TYR A 339 -10.14 1.23 -19.12
N THR A 340 -10.37 0.21 -19.95
CA THR A 340 -10.92 0.37 -21.30
C THR A 340 -12.42 0.13 -21.38
N GLN A 341 -13.00 -0.64 -20.45
CA GLN A 341 -14.43 -0.97 -20.47
C GLN A 341 -15.20 -0.34 -19.30
N LEU A 342 -14.80 -0.63 -18.05
CA LEU A 342 -15.58 -0.18 -16.88
C LEU A 342 -15.50 1.33 -16.65
N LEU A 343 -14.29 1.91 -16.66
CA LEU A 343 -14.13 3.34 -16.38
C LEU A 343 -14.80 4.23 -17.45
N PRO A 344 -14.63 3.99 -18.77
CA PRO A 344 -15.32 4.77 -19.81
C PRO A 344 -16.84 4.62 -19.74
N ALA A 345 -17.37 3.48 -19.29
CA ALA A 345 -18.80 3.27 -19.17
C ALA A 345 -19.47 4.17 -18.11
N LEU A 346 -18.72 4.68 -17.12
CA LEU A 346 -19.26 5.54 -16.06
C LEU A 346 -19.76 6.87 -16.59
N ASN A 347 -18.99 7.55 -17.44
CA ASN A 347 -19.37 8.86 -18.00
C ASN A 347 -19.59 8.84 -19.51
N SER A 348 -19.47 7.67 -20.15
CA SER A 348 -19.59 7.50 -21.61
C SER A 348 -18.58 8.34 -22.41
N LYS A 349 -17.41 8.64 -21.82
CA LYS A 349 -16.29 9.33 -22.48
C LYS A 349 -15.08 8.40 -22.61
N PRO A 350 -14.24 8.55 -23.65
CA PRO A 350 -12.94 7.88 -23.71
C PRO A 350 -12.08 8.21 -22.48
N LEU A 351 -11.26 7.25 -22.02
CA LEU A 351 -10.49 7.40 -20.78
C LEU A 351 -9.61 8.67 -20.77
N LEU A 352 -8.88 8.91 -21.86
CA LEU A 352 -7.94 10.05 -21.99
C LEU A 352 -8.64 11.42 -21.98
N SER A 353 -9.94 11.49 -22.27
CA SER A 353 -10.68 12.76 -22.20
C SER A 353 -10.81 13.27 -20.77
N ASN A 354 -10.67 12.41 -19.76
CA ASN A 354 -10.78 12.79 -18.34
C ASN A 354 -9.53 13.48 -17.79
N VAL A 355 -8.39 13.44 -18.50
CA VAL A 355 -7.09 13.90 -17.99
C VAL A 355 -7.06 15.41 -17.76
N ASN A 356 -7.76 16.16 -18.61
CA ASN A 356 -7.76 17.63 -18.59
C ASN A 356 -8.90 18.24 -17.77
N GLU A 357 -9.76 17.42 -17.16
CA GLU A 357 -10.99 17.86 -16.50
C GLU A 357 -10.82 18.16 -15.00
N GLY A 358 -9.62 18.03 -14.43
CA GLY A 358 -9.42 18.29 -13.01
C GLY A 358 -7.96 18.24 -12.53
N PRO A 359 -7.72 18.31 -11.21
CA PRO A 359 -6.37 18.24 -10.66
C PRO A 359 -5.67 16.94 -11.06
N CYS A 360 -4.51 17.08 -11.70
CA CYS A 360 -3.66 15.98 -12.11
C CYS A 360 -2.26 16.20 -11.53
N GLU A 361 -1.81 15.29 -10.66
CA GLU A 361 -0.49 15.36 -10.06
C GLU A 361 0.37 14.19 -10.52
N PHE A 362 1.54 14.52 -11.05
CA PHE A 362 2.48 13.53 -11.55
C PHE A 362 3.50 13.18 -10.46
N LEU A 363 3.46 11.92 -10.01
CA LEU A 363 4.34 11.36 -9.00
C LEU A 363 5.27 10.33 -9.61
N GLN A 364 6.43 10.12 -9.01
CA GLN A 364 7.28 9.00 -9.40
C GLN A 364 6.59 7.70 -8.98
N PRO A 365 6.40 6.73 -9.90
CA PRO A 365 5.93 5.40 -9.52
C PRO A 365 6.90 4.77 -8.50
N PRO A 366 6.40 4.14 -7.43
CA PRO A 366 7.26 3.36 -6.55
C PRO A 366 7.83 2.15 -7.30
N ASP A 367 8.96 1.65 -6.82
CA ASP A 367 9.49 0.38 -7.32
C ASP A 367 8.55 -0.80 -6.98
N VAL A 368 8.78 -1.94 -7.62
CA VAL A 368 7.93 -3.13 -7.44
C VAL A 368 7.91 -3.58 -5.97
N ILE A 369 9.04 -3.49 -5.28
CA ILE A 369 9.19 -3.91 -3.88
C ILE A 369 8.40 -3.00 -2.93
N ARG A 370 8.40 -1.68 -3.12
CA ARG A 370 7.60 -0.77 -2.30
C ARG A 370 6.13 -0.88 -2.64
N SER A 371 5.80 -1.04 -3.92
CA SER A 371 4.41 -1.18 -4.37
C SER A 371 3.71 -2.39 -3.74
N SER A 372 4.43 -3.49 -3.53
CA SER A 372 3.89 -4.72 -2.93
C SER A 372 3.56 -4.60 -1.44
N ASN A 373 4.02 -3.54 -0.76
CA ASN A 373 3.70 -3.31 0.65
C ASN A 373 2.49 -2.40 0.88
N TYR A 374 1.92 -1.85 -0.20
CA TYR A 374 0.71 -1.01 -0.20
C TYR A 374 0.77 0.25 0.68
N HIS A 375 1.91 0.59 1.28
CA HIS A 375 2.10 1.80 2.08
C HIS A 375 1.99 3.07 1.22
N ASP A 376 2.61 3.07 0.04
CA ASP A 376 2.49 4.17 -0.92
C ASP A 376 1.05 4.31 -1.44
N LEU A 377 0.35 3.18 -1.65
CA LEU A 377 -1.06 3.15 -2.06
C LEU A 377 -1.98 3.75 -0.97
N ALA A 378 -1.79 3.34 0.30
CA ALA A 378 -2.54 3.88 1.44
C ALA A 378 -2.29 5.38 1.64
N ARG A 379 -1.03 5.83 1.51
CA ARG A 379 -0.69 7.25 1.54
C ARG A 379 -1.38 8.01 0.42
N LEU A 380 -1.28 7.51 -0.82
CA LEU A 380 -1.89 8.14 -1.99
C LEU A 380 -3.41 8.31 -1.82
N ALA A 381 -4.10 7.29 -1.32
CA ALA A 381 -5.54 7.39 -1.08
C ALA A 381 -5.90 8.34 0.07
N LEU A 382 -5.06 8.47 1.10
CA LEU A 382 -5.26 9.49 2.14
C LEU A 382 -5.11 10.91 1.57
N THR A 383 -4.08 11.14 0.77
CA THR A 383 -3.63 12.50 0.40
C THR A 383 -4.25 13.02 -0.88
N THR A 384 -4.85 12.15 -1.69
CA THR A 384 -5.57 12.53 -2.91
C THR A 384 -6.96 13.04 -2.57
N THR A 385 -7.28 14.24 -3.06
CA THR A 385 -8.63 14.80 -3.01
C THR A 385 -8.99 15.30 -4.41
N PRO A 386 -9.87 14.62 -5.15
CA PRO A 386 -10.24 15.00 -6.51
C PRO A 386 -11.20 16.20 -6.47
N VAL A 387 -10.65 17.38 -6.16
CA VAL A 387 -11.36 18.67 -6.13
C VAL A 387 -10.45 19.76 -6.68
N GLU A 388 -10.98 20.62 -7.54
CA GLU A 388 -10.24 21.78 -8.03
C GLU A 388 -9.81 22.70 -6.88
N GLY A 389 -8.56 23.17 -6.94
CA GLY A 389 -7.98 23.98 -5.86
C GLY A 389 -7.73 23.22 -4.56
N ALA A 390 -7.92 21.90 -4.51
CA ALA A 390 -7.46 21.10 -3.40
C ALA A 390 -5.95 21.19 -3.25
N ARG A 391 -5.49 20.98 -2.02
CA ARG A 391 -4.06 20.89 -1.72
C ARG A 391 -3.44 19.72 -2.49
N PRO A 392 -2.26 19.89 -3.10
CA PRO A 392 -1.55 18.80 -3.77
C PRO A 392 -1.32 17.61 -2.83
N SER A 393 -1.36 16.39 -3.37
CA SER A 393 -1.09 15.18 -2.60
C SER A 393 0.33 15.14 -2.07
N LYS A 394 1.33 15.73 -2.75
CA LYS A 394 2.68 15.94 -2.21
C LYS A 394 2.67 16.77 -0.93
N TYR A 395 1.97 17.90 -0.94
CA TYR A 395 1.88 18.76 0.24
C TYR A 395 1.17 18.04 1.41
N ALA A 396 0.04 17.39 1.13
CA ALA A 396 -0.66 16.58 2.13
C ALA A 396 0.22 15.43 2.67
N SER A 397 1.04 14.80 1.81
CA SER A 397 2.00 13.77 2.22
C SER A 397 3.06 14.31 3.16
N LEU A 398 3.61 15.51 2.91
CA LEU A 398 4.56 16.16 3.83
C LEU A 398 3.92 16.41 5.19
N LEU A 399 2.66 16.86 5.23
CA LEU A 399 1.95 17.06 6.50
C LEU A 399 1.79 15.75 7.28
N VAL A 400 1.49 14.65 6.59
CA VAL A 400 1.38 13.32 7.22
C VAL A 400 2.75 12.82 7.70
N MET A 401 3.82 13.04 6.94
CA MET A 401 5.20 12.74 7.37
C MET A 401 5.57 13.57 8.61
N ASN A 402 5.30 14.87 8.61
CA ASN A 402 5.54 15.75 9.77
C ASN A 402 4.73 15.35 11.01
N ALA A 403 3.55 14.78 10.83
CA ALA A 403 2.73 14.25 11.91
C ALA A 403 3.32 12.97 12.48
N ALA A 404 3.74 12.03 11.62
CA ALA A 404 4.41 10.81 12.05
C ALA A 404 5.77 11.11 12.71
N LEU A 405 6.52 12.10 12.22
CA LEU A 405 7.77 12.58 12.82
C LEU A 405 7.54 13.12 14.24
N GLU A 406 6.49 13.93 14.45
CA GLU A 406 6.16 14.43 15.79
C GLU A 406 5.80 13.27 16.73
N LEU A 407 5.04 12.27 16.26
CA LEU A 407 4.72 11.09 17.07
C LEU A 407 5.97 10.27 17.44
N ALA A 408 6.95 10.20 16.53
CA ALA A 408 8.24 9.57 16.81
C ALA A 408 9.07 10.38 17.81
N TYR A 409 9.14 11.70 17.62
CA TYR A 409 9.79 12.61 18.57
C TYR A 409 9.20 12.49 19.97
N ASP A 410 7.86 12.49 20.09
CA ASP A 410 7.17 12.37 21.37
C ASP A 410 7.50 11.06 22.10
N SER A 411 7.83 9.99 21.37
CA SER A 411 8.23 8.71 21.98
C SER A 411 9.66 8.71 22.54
N ILE A 412 10.49 9.69 22.16
CA ILE A 412 11.88 9.82 22.60
C ILE A 412 12.17 11.12 23.37
N ALA A 413 11.20 12.03 23.47
CA ALA A 413 11.40 13.36 24.08
C ALA A 413 11.90 13.27 25.54
N ASP A 414 11.45 12.26 26.28
CA ASP A 414 11.83 12.02 27.68
C ASP A 414 12.95 10.97 27.83
N ALA A 415 13.61 10.58 26.73
CA ALA A 415 14.69 9.59 26.78
C ALA A 415 15.90 10.15 27.54
N LYS A 416 16.56 9.28 28.31
CA LYS A 416 17.73 9.67 29.11
C LYS A 416 18.94 9.88 28.20
N LYS A 417 19.92 10.64 28.71
CA LYS A 417 21.20 10.81 28.02
C LYS A 417 21.82 9.45 27.71
N SER A 418 22.25 9.25 26.47
CA SER A 418 22.92 8.03 26.01
C SER A 418 22.11 6.72 26.23
N SER A 419 20.78 6.79 26.30
CA SER A 419 19.94 5.60 26.48
C SER A 419 19.31 5.06 25.20
N MET A 420 19.44 5.76 24.06
CA MET A 420 18.88 5.29 22.81
C MET A 420 19.80 4.31 22.10
N ASP A 421 19.18 3.29 21.50
CA ASP A 421 19.86 2.35 20.63
C ASP A 421 20.51 3.08 19.43
N PRO A 422 21.75 2.74 19.04
CA PRO A 422 22.40 3.29 17.86
C PRO A 422 21.56 3.15 16.57
N GLU A 423 20.85 2.03 16.40
CA GLU A 423 20.03 1.78 15.21
C GLU A 423 18.77 2.66 15.20
N ASP A 424 18.13 2.85 16.36
CA ASP A 424 17.02 3.80 16.49
C ASP A 424 17.46 5.23 16.13
N THR A 425 18.65 5.62 16.61
CA THR A 425 19.25 6.92 16.32
C THR A 425 19.51 7.06 14.82
N ARG A 426 20.03 6.02 14.16
CA ARG A 426 20.26 5.97 12.71
C ARG A 426 18.95 6.11 11.93
N ILE A 427 17.92 5.33 12.28
CA ILE A 427 16.60 5.36 11.65
C ILE A 427 16.00 6.77 11.71
N LEU A 428 16.07 7.43 12.87
CA LEU A 428 15.50 8.77 13.04
C LEU A 428 16.33 9.87 12.38
N LYS A 429 17.66 9.75 12.32
CA LYS A 429 18.52 10.65 11.53
C LYS A 429 18.20 10.54 10.03
N LEU A 430 18.06 9.32 9.51
CA LEU A 430 17.65 9.08 8.12
C LEU A 430 16.24 9.60 7.87
N THR A 431 15.33 9.43 8.83
CA THR A 431 13.96 10.00 8.75
C THR A 431 14.02 11.50 8.56
N GLY A 432 14.78 12.21 9.41
CA GLY A 432 14.91 13.67 9.31
C GLY A 432 15.46 14.12 7.96
N ARG A 433 16.50 13.43 7.45
CA ARG A 433 17.07 13.69 6.12
C ARG A 433 16.04 13.49 5.00
N ASN A 434 15.27 12.41 5.04
CA ASN A 434 14.29 12.12 4.00
C ASN A 434 13.09 13.06 4.03
N VAL A 435 12.66 13.50 5.22
CA VAL A 435 11.61 14.53 5.35
C VAL A 435 12.11 15.87 4.79
N ALA A 436 13.34 16.27 5.09
CA ALA A 436 13.94 17.48 4.54
C ALA A 436 14.07 17.41 3.00
N SER A 437 14.56 16.28 2.48
CA SER A 437 14.65 16.00 1.04
C SER A 437 13.27 16.01 0.38
N TYR A 438 12.26 15.41 1.00
CA TYR A 438 10.90 15.42 0.48
C TYR A 438 10.32 16.85 0.43
N ALA A 439 10.53 17.62 1.51
CA ALA A 439 10.07 19.00 1.60
C ALA A 439 10.68 19.90 0.51
N SER A 440 11.93 19.68 0.12
CA SER A 440 12.58 20.44 -0.96
C SER A 440 12.04 20.13 -2.36
N THR A 441 11.34 19.00 -2.55
CA THR A 441 10.70 18.65 -3.84
C THR A 441 9.36 19.33 -4.08
N ILE A 442 8.84 20.08 -3.10
CA ILE A 442 7.53 20.75 -3.22
C ILE A 442 7.70 22.08 -3.92
N GLU A 443 7.05 22.24 -5.07
CA GLU A 443 7.04 23.49 -5.81
C GLU A 443 6.23 24.57 -5.06
N PRO A 444 6.79 25.76 -4.80
CA PRO A 444 6.09 26.82 -4.06
C PRO A 444 4.77 27.27 -4.70
N SER A 445 4.68 27.21 -6.03
CA SER A 445 3.49 27.56 -6.82
C SER A 445 2.34 26.57 -6.67
N SER A 446 2.62 25.33 -6.25
CA SER A 446 1.62 24.26 -6.17
C SER A 446 0.63 24.44 -5.01
N VAL A 447 0.99 25.22 -3.97
CA VAL A 447 0.16 25.44 -2.78
C VAL A 447 -0.31 26.90 -2.75
N VAL A 448 -1.51 27.12 -3.30
CA VAL A 448 -2.05 28.48 -3.53
C VAL A 448 -2.53 29.18 -2.25
N ASP A 449 -2.82 28.43 -1.17
CA ASP A 449 -3.36 28.97 0.08
C ASP A 449 -2.32 29.66 0.99
N GLY A 450 -1.06 29.75 0.56
CA GLY A 450 0.03 30.38 1.31
C GLY A 450 0.49 29.59 2.55
N SER A 451 -0.12 28.44 2.84
CA SER A 451 0.21 27.65 4.04
C SER A 451 1.57 26.94 3.95
N LEU A 452 2.13 26.81 2.75
CA LEU A 452 3.40 26.10 2.53
C LEU A 452 4.56 26.71 3.32
N LYS A 453 4.73 28.04 3.32
CA LYS A 453 5.85 28.69 4.03
C LYS A 453 5.83 28.37 5.52
N ALA A 454 4.65 28.47 6.15
CA ALA A 454 4.47 28.12 7.56
C ALA A 454 4.72 26.63 7.82
N THR A 455 4.24 25.75 6.93
CA THR A 455 4.49 24.30 7.02
C THR A 455 5.96 23.96 6.89
N LEU A 456 6.70 24.57 5.96
CA LEU A 456 8.14 24.35 5.80
C LEU A 456 8.91 24.84 7.01
N SER A 457 8.60 26.04 7.53
CA SER A 457 9.20 26.54 8.78
C SER A 457 8.94 25.56 9.94
N ALA A 458 7.70 25.11 10.12
CA ALA A 458 7.37 24.13 11.15
C ALA A 458 8.03 22.76 10.92
N THR A 459 8.35 22.40 9.68
CA THR A 459 9.12 21.20 9.35
C THR A 459 10.55 21.35 9.85
N TRP A 460 11.20 22.49 9.58
CA TRP A 460 12.55 22.78 10.06
C TRP A 460 12.62 22.81 11.59
N ASP A 461 11.70 23.50 12.26
CA ASP A 461 11.65 23.54 13.73
C ASP A 461 11.50 22.14 14.36
N LYS A 462 10.81 21.22 13.67
CA LYS A 462 10.69 19.83 14.12
C LYS A 462 11.98 19.04 13.91
N LEU A 463 12.62 19.22 12.76
CA LEU A 463 13.87 18.57 12.43
C LEU A 463 15.00 19.01 13.38
N ASP A 464 15.06 20.30 13.71
CA ASP A 464 16.04 20.84 14.66
C ASP A 464 15.83 20.29 16.07
N ARG A 465 14.58 20.28 16.56
CA ARG A 465 14.24 19.67 17.86
C ARG A 465 14.60 18.19 17.90
N LEU A 466 14.26 17.45 16.84
CA LEU A 466 14.60 16.03 16.73
C LEU A 466 16.11 15.83 16.77
N LEU A 467 16.88 16.58 16.00
CA LEU A 467 18.34 16.45 15.93
C LEU A 467 19.00 16.77 17.28
N GLN A 468 18.53 17.82 17.97
CA GLN A 468 19.02 18.17 19.31
C GLN A 468 18.76 17.05 20.31
N THR A 469 17.53 16.50 20.34
CA THR A 469 17.20 15.37 21.21
C THR A 469 18.03 14.15 20.86
N LEU A 470 18.17 13.79 19.57
CA LEU A 470 18.97 12.64 19.14
C LEU A 470 20.44 12.77 19.54
N ASN A 471 21.04 13.95 19.41
CA ASN A 471 22.44 14.16 19.82
C ASN A 471 22.62 14.08 21.36
N PHE A 472 21.58 14.38 22.12
CA PHE A 472 21.58 14.22 23.58
C PHE A 472 21.36 12.76 24.01
N THR A 473 20.45 12.06 23.36
CA THR A 473 20.01 10.70 23.74
C THR A 473 20.84 9.60 23.12
N SER A 474 21.54 9.86 22.01
CA SER A 474 22.41 8.88 21.36
C SER A 474 23.48 8.42 22.34
N SER A 475 23.68 7.11 22.44
CA SER A 475 24.88 6.57 23.07
C SER A 475 26.11 7.18 22.39
N LYS A 476 27.22 7.35 23.13
CA LYS A 476 28.51 7.71 22.54
C LYS A 476 28.73 6.84 21.30
N GLU A 477 29.34 7.43 20.27
CA GLU A 477 29.59 6.79 18.98
C GLU A 477 29.98 5.33 19.20
N MET A 478 29.11 4.45 18.75
CA MET A 478 29.43 3.05 18.59
C MET A 478 30.56 3.05 17.56
N ASP A 479 31.79 2.91 18.05
CA ASP A 479 32.98 2.86 17.20
C ASP A 479 32.70 1.83 16.12
N GLN A 480 32.53 2.29 14.88
CA GLN A 480 32.13 1.45 13.76
C GLN A 480 33.15 0.33 13.49
N HIS A 481 34.34 0.44 14.10
CA HIS A 481 35.43 -0.53 14.06
C HIS A 481 35.39 -1.57 15.20
N SER A 482 34.52 -1.43 16.20
CA SER A 482 34.49 -2.33 17.37
C SER A 482 33.71 -3.65 17.16
N HIS A 483 33.04 -3.82 16.02
CA HIS A 483 32.43 -5.10 15.66
C HIS A 483 33.46 -6.03 15.00
N GLY A 484 34.23 -6.74 15.83
CA GLY A 484 34.98 -7.93 15.41
C GLY A 484 36.49 -7.78 15.31
N LEU A 485 37.04 -6.58 15.56
CA LEU A 485 38.48 -6.41 15.74
C LEU A 485 38.83 -6.71 17.20
N SER A 486 39.74 -7.66 17.40
CA SER A 486 40.28 -7.93 18.74
C SER A 486 41.11 -6.74 19.22
N ASP A 487 41.34 -6.60 20.52
CA ASP A 487 42.26 -5.58 21.08
C ASP A 487 43.68 -5.64 20.47
N LYS A 488 44.01 -6.72 19.73
CA LYS A 488 45.28 -6.82 18.98
C LYS A 488 45.24 -6.14 17.62
N ASP A 489 44.07 -6.02 16.99
CA ASP A 489 43.93 -5.42 15.67
C ASP A 489 43.89 -3.88 15.72
N SER A 490 43.73 -3.31 16.92
CA SER A 490 43.88 -1.86 17.20
C SER A 490 45.34 -1.43 17.37
N GLU A 491 46.30 -2.36 17.37
CA GLU A 491 47.72 -2.02 17.28
C GLU A 491 48.25 -1.90 15.85
N ASP A 492 47.47 -2.33 14.84
CA ASP A 492 47.91 -2.35 13.45
C ASP A 492 48.08 -0.92 12.91
N ASP A 493 49.18 -0.67 12.18
CA ASP A 493 49.61 0.68 11.76
C ASP A 493 48.58 1.39 10.88
N TYR A 494 47.68 0.62 10.26
CA TYR A 494 46.54 1.11 9.50
C TYR A 494 45.53 1.87 10.39
N SER A 495 45.27 1.38 11.60
CA SER A 495 44.31 1.96 12.54
C SER A 495 44.85 3.22 13.24
N LYS A 496 46.18 3.36 13.33
CA LYS A 496 46.86 4.51 13.94
C LYS A 496 47.10 5.68 12.96
N GLY A 497 46.66 5.56 11.70
CA GLY A 497 46.80 6.61 10.69
C GLY A 497 48.25 6.84 10.23
N TYR A 498 49.18 5.93 10.52
CA TYR A 498 50.58 6.02 10.11
C TYR A 498 50.83 5.26 8.80
N LEU A 499 50.01 5.49 7.76
CA LEU A 499 50.36 5.08 6.40
C LEU A 499 51.40 6.05 5.84
N LYS A 500 52.64 5.87 6.29
CA LYS A 500 53.80 6.53 5.69
C LYS A 500 54.01 5.87 4.32
N THR A 501 53.64 6.57 3.26
CA THR A 501 53.76 6.21 1.83
C THR A 501 52.86 5.07 1.33
N MET A 502 51.67 5.43 0.83
CA MET A 502 51.02 4.65 -0.23
C MET A 502 51.70 4.98 -1.57
N THR A 503 52.81 4.32 -1.88
CA THR A 503 53.29 4.26 -3.27
C THR A 503 52.41 3.29 -4.02
N THR A 504 51.42 3.79 -4.75
CA THR A 504 50.66 3.00 -5.72
C THR A 504 51.60 2.57 -6.84
N GLU A 505 51.68 1.27 -7.11
CA GLU A 505 52.42 0.75 -8.27
C GLU A 505 51.84 1.33 -9.58
N PRO A 506 52.67 1.52 -10.62
CA PRO A 506 52.20 1.93 -11.94
C PRO A 506 51.15 0.92 -12.45
N GLY A 507 49.90 1.36 -12.59
CA GLY A 507 48.76 0.52 -12.99
C GLY A 507 47.58 0.49 -12.01
N ALA A 508 47.70 1.11 -10.82
CA ALA A 508 46.56 1.24 -9.91
C ALA A 508 45.56 2.31 -10.39
N ALA A 509 44.27 2.00 -10.29
CA ALA A 509 43.11 2.82 -10.74
C ALA A 509 42.98 4.22 -10.08
N ALA A 510 43.93 4.62 -9.23
CA ALA A 510 43.99 5.93 -8.58
C ALA A 510 44.78 6.99 -9.37
N GLN A 511 45.37 6.64 -10.53
CA GLN A 511 45.83 7.63 -11.51
C GLN A 511 44.75 7.83 -12.58
N PRO A 512 44.00 8.94 -12.56
CA PRO A 512 43.19 9.30 -13.72
C PRO A 512 44.15 9.68 -14.85
N PHE A 513 43.94 9.07 -16.02
CA PHE A 513 44.47 9.63 -17.27
C PHE A 513 43.85 10.99 -17.54
#